data_AF-A0A158A258-F1
#
_entry.id   AF-A0A158A258-F1
#
_cell.length_a   1.000
_cell.length_b   1.000
_cell.length_c   1.000
_cell.angle_alpha   90.00
_cell.angle_beta   90.00
_cell.angle_gamma   90.00
#
_symmetry.space_group_name_H-M   'P 1'
#
loop_
_entity.id
_entity.type
_entity.pdbx_description
1 polymer ?
#
loop_
_entity_poly.entity_id
_entity_poly.type
_entity_poly.pdbx_seq_one_letter_code
_entity_poly.pdbx_strand_id
1 'polypeptide(L)'
;MKKVILCAAVFLPLAAHAQWYGSQQHYGNTAYGNYSGPNGQSMNSTSQNFGNTTYTNQTYYDGQGHSSMRNCTTQQYANQTYTNCN
;
A
#
# COMPACT_ATOMS: atom_id res chain seq x y z
N MET A 1 18.26 37.08 -39.49
CA MET A 1 17.78 36.87 -38.10
C MET A 1 16.76 35.74 -38.10
N LYS A 2 17.13 34.52 -37.69
CA LYS A 2 16.19 33.38 -37.54
C LYS A 2 15.98 33.13 -36.05
N LYS A 3 14.75 33.33 -35.59
CA LYS A 3 14.30 32.95 -34.25
C LYS A 3 13.94 31.47 -34.30
N VAL A 4 14.62 30.64 -33.53
CA VAL A 4 14.18 29.27 -33.27
C VAL A 4 13.63 29.26 -31.85
N ILE A 5 12.32 29.10 -31.77
CA ILE A 5 11.52 29.07 -30.55
C ILE A 5 11.62 27.66 -29.95
N LEU A 6 11.95 27.64 -28.66
CA LEU A 6 11.51 26.73 -27.59
C LEU A 6 10.90 25.37 -28.00
N CYS A 7 11.55 24.28 -27.57
CA CYS A 7 10.84 23.11 -27.06
C CYS A 7 11.59 22.64 -25.81
N ALA A 8 11.27 23.26 -24.67
CA ALA A 8 11.55 22.67 -23.38
C ALA A 8 10.70 21.40 -23.27
N ALA A 9 11.27 20.26 -23.61
CA ALA A 9 10.71 18.97 -23.30
C ALA A 9 10.79 18.79 -21.77
N VAL A 10 9.79 19.34 -21.07
CA VAL A 10 9.52 19.02 -19.68
C VAL A 10 9.06 17.56 -19.68
N PHE A 11 10.02 16.64 -19.68
CA PHE A 11 9.79 15.27 -19.24
C PHE A 11 9.48 15.34 -17.74
N LEU A 12 8.21 15.60 -17.41
CA LEU A 12 7.70 15.30 -16.08
C LEU A 12 7.79 13.78 -15.93
N PRO A 13 8.59 13.25 -15.00
CA PRO A 13 8.49 11.84 -14.67
C PRO A 13 7.11 11.66 -14.02
N LEU A 14 6.20 11.01 -14.74
CA LEU A 14 5.00 10.40 -14.15
C LEU A 14 5.48 9.26 -13.24
N ALA A 15 6.02 9.62 -12.08
CA ALA A 15 6.09 8.73 -10.95
C ALA A 15 4.65 8.59 -10.44
N ALA A 16 3.90 7.70 -11.09
CA ALA A 16 2.65 7.18 -10.55
C ALA A 16 3.01 6.41 -9.27
N HIS A 17 3.07 7.14 -8.17
CA HIS A 17 3.04 6.55 -6.84
C HIS A 17 1.67 5.91 -6.74
N ALA A 18 1.61 4.60 -6.94
CA ALA A 18 0.44 3.77 -6.74
C ALA A 18 0.03 3.82 -5.27
N GLN A 19 -0.62 4.92 -4.85
CA GLN A 19 -1.09 5.09 -3.49
C GLN A 19 -2.39 4.29 -3.34
N TRP A 20 -2.37 3.35 -2.41
CA TRP A 20 -3.57 2.65 -1.97
C TRP A 20 -4.44 3.64 -1.21
N TYR A 21 -5.67 3.87 -1.68
CA TYR A 21 -6.66 4.72 -1.02
C TYR A 21 -7.69 3.84 -0.35
N GLY A 22 -8.04 4.09 0.90
CA GLY A 22 -8.97 3.23 1.61
C GLY A 22 -9.43 3.78 2.93
N SER A 23 -10.28 3.01 3.60
CA SER A 23 -10.67 3.26 4.97
C SER A 23 -10.06 2.21 5.87
N GLN A 24 -9.73 2.64 7.09
CA GLN A 24 -9.31 1.77 8.17
C GLN A 24 -10.26 1.99 9.35
N GLN A 25 -10.72 0.89 9.94
CA GLN A 25 -11.51 0.88 11.16
C GLN A 25 -10.77 0.08 12.22
N HIS A 26 -10.77 0.56 13.45
CA HIS A 26 -10.15 -0.11 14.59
C HIS A 26 -11.24 -0.60 15.56
N TYR A 27 -11.11 -1.82 16.05
CA TYR A 27 -11.94 -2.38 17.11
C TYR A 27 -11.06 -3.16 18.09
N GLY A 28 -10.90 -2.64 19.31
CA GLY A 28 -10.05 -3.23 20.33
C GLY A 28 -8.58 -3.25 19.91
N ASN A 29 -8.02 -4.44 19.74
CA ASN A 29 -6.66 -4.68 19.24
C ASN A 29 -6.64 -5.16 17.77
N THR A 30 -7.78 -5.07 17.08
CA THR A 30 -7.91 -5.49 15.68
C THR A 30 -8.20 -4.27 14.80
N ALA A 31 -7.46 -4.10 13.72
CA ALA A 31 -7.75 -3.12 12.67
C ALA A 31 -8.19 -3.83 11.39
N TYR A 32 -9.23 -3.32 10.77
CA TYR A 32 -9.73 -3.74 9.46
C TYR A 32 -9.53 -2.61 8.48
N GLY A 33 -9.17 -2.90 7.25
CA GLY A 33 -9.06 -1.89 6.21
C GLY A 33 -9.43 -2.45 4.84
N ASN A 34 -10.08 -1.62 4.05
CA ASN A 34 -10.40 -1.91 2.67
C ASN A 34 -9.81 -0.80 1.82
N TYR A 35 -8.97 -1.18 0.86
CA TYR A 35 -8.19 -0.27 0.06
C TYR A 35 -8.40 -0.57 -1.42
N SER A 36 -8.46 0.49 -2.22
CA SER A 36 -8.43 0.46 -3.68
C SER A 36 -7.05 0.90 -4.14
N GLY A 37 -6.45 0.08 -4.99
CA GLY A 37 -5.17 0.33 -5.64
C GLY A 37 -5.35 0.77 -7.10
N PRO A 38 -4.25 0.97 -7.82
CA PRO A 38 -4.26 1.30 -9.25
C PRO A 38 -4.83 0.15 -10.08
N ASN A 39 -5.23 0.43 -11.32
CA ASN A 39 -5.65 -0.58 -12.31
C ASN A 39 -6.78 -1.51 -11.82
N GLY A 40 -7.70 -0.98 -10.99
CA GLY A 40 -8.82 -1.75 -10.45
C GLY A 40 -8.44 -2.74 -9.34
N GLN A 41 -7.21 -2.68 -8.83
CA GLN A 41 -6.78 -3.51 -7.72
C GLN A 41 -7.53 -3.15 -6.43
N SER A 42 -7.75 -4.12 -5.57
CA SER A 42 -8.26 -3.90 -4.22
C SER A 42 -7.51 -4.76 -3.21
N MET A 43 -7.57 -4.34 -1.94
CA MET A 43 -6.92 -5.04 -0.83
C MET A 43 -7.82 -4.97 0.39
N ASN A 44 -8.09 -6.14 0.97
CA ASN A 44 -8.68 -6.27 2.30
C ASN A 44 -7.55 -6.58 3.27
N SER A 45 -7.38 -5.78 4.32
CA SER A 45 -6.33 -5.93 5.32
C SER A 45 -6.95 -6.10 6.70
N THR A 46 -6.51 -7.10 7.45
CA THR A 46 -6.84 -7.26 8.86
C THR A 46 -5.56 -7.34 9.66
N SER A 47 -5.40 -6.46 10.65
CA SER A 47 -4.25 -6.44 11.54
C SER A 47 -4.67 -6.72 12.97
N GLN A 48 -3.92 -7.54 13.70
CA GLN A 48 -4.12 -7.80 15.12
C GLN A 48 -2.85 -7.51 15.90
N ASN A 49 -2.99 -6.75 16.97
CA ASN A 49 -1.88 -6.31 17.80
C ASN A 49 -1.83 -7.13 19.10
N PHE A 50 -0.64 -7.65 19.42
CA PHE A 50 -0.32 -8.37 20.65
C PHE A 50 1.00 -7.84 21.19
N GLY A 51 0.95 -6.98 22.20
CA GLY A 51 2.13 -6.28 22.72
C GLY A 51 2.80 -5.44 21.63
N ASN A 52 4.08 -5.68 21.37
CA ASN A 52 4.85 -4.98 20.33
C ASN A 52 4.80 -5.68 18.96
N THR A 53 3.99 -6.73 18.82
CA THR A 53 3.85 -7.50 17.59
C THR A 53 2.49 -7.21 16.95
N THR A 54 2.50 -6.90 15.66
CA THR A 54 1.31 -6.73 14.81
C THR A 54 1.32 -7.80 13.74
N TYR A 55 0.28 -8.62 13.69
CA TYR A 55 0.06 -9.59 12.62
C TYR A 55 -0.93 -9.01 11.63
N THR A 56 -0.58 -8.95 10.36
CA THR A 56 -1.38 -8.36 9.30
C THR A 56 -1.61 -9.37 8.19
N ASN A 57 -2.88 -9.71 7.93
CA ASN A 57 -3.29 -10.52 6.80
C ASN A 57 -3.89 -9.61 5.73
N GLN A 58 -3.36 -9.69 4.51
CA GLN A 58 -3.80 -8.90 3.36
C GLN A 58 -4.24 -9.83 2.24
N THR A 59 -5.46 -9.66 1.77
CA THR A 59 -5.95 -10.29 0.55
C THR A 59 -6.03 -9.24 -0.53
N TYR A 60 -5.21 -9.40 -1.57
CA TYR A 60 -5.19 -8.55 -2.74
C TYR A 60 -6.05 -9.16 -3.84
N TYR A 61 -6.75 -8.31 -4.58
CA TYR A 61 -7.45 -8.67 -5.80
C TYR A 61 -6.92 -7.82 -6.95
N ASP A 62 -6.66 -8.43 -8.10
CA ASP A 62 -6.32 -7.71 -9.31
C ASP A 62 -7.56 -7.20 -10.06
N GLY A 63 -7.37 -6.36 -11.09
CA GLY A 63 -8.46 -5.85 -11.91
C GLY A 63 -9.19 -6.90 -12.76
N GLN A 64 -8.73 -8.16 -12.76
CA GLN A 64 -9.37 -9.31 -13.40
C GLN A 64 -10.10 -10.21 -12.38
N GLY A 65 -9.99 -9.91 -11.09
CA GLY A 65 -10.61 -10.64 -9.99
C GLY A 65 -9.76 -11.78 -9.41
N HIS A 66 -8.50 -11.96 -9.82
CA HIS A 66 -7.61 -12.93 -9.19
C HIS A 66 -7.20 -12.46 -7.80
N SER A 67 -7.11 -13.39 -6.86
CA SER A 67 -6.72 -13.09 -5.48
C SER A 67 -5.35 -13.65 -5.10
N SER A 68 -4.62 -12.90 -4.27
CA SER A 68 -3.40 -13.37 -3.61
C SER A 68 -3.41 -12.94 -2.15
N MET A 69 -2.96 -13.83 -1.26
CA MET A 69 -2.84 -13.53 0.15
C MET A 69 -1.38 -13.22 0.51
N ARG A 70 -1.19 -12.23 1.38
CA ARG A 70 0.09 -11.88 2.00
C ARG A 70 -0.09 -11.78 3.50
N ASN A 71 0.77 -12.46 4.24
CA ASN A 71 0.77 -12.47 5.69
C ASN A 71 2.02 -11.78 6.20
N CYS A 72 1.86 -10.66 6.90
CA CYS A 72 2.96 -9.90 7.46
C CYS A 72 2.96 -9.98 9.00
N THR A 73 4.13 -10.14 9.59
CA THR A 73 4.35 -9.94 11.02
C THR A 73 5.27 -8.74 11.18
N THR A 74 4.81 -7.73 11.91
CA THR A 74 5.57 -6.54 12.24
C THR A 74 5.89 -6.53 13.73
N GLN A 75 7.15 -6.37 14.09
CA GLN A 75 7.59 -6.26 15.48
C GLN A 75 8.34 -4.95 15.68
N GLN A 76 7.97 -4.21 16.73
CA GLN A 76 8.67 -3.00 17.11
C GLN A 76 9.66 -3.28 18.24
N TYR A 77 10.94 -3.05 17.97
CA TYR A 77 12.03 -3.13 18.94
C TYR A 77 12.67 -1.75 19.08
N ALA A 78 12.43 -1.11 20.22
CA ALA A 78 12.80 0.29 20.48
C ALA A 78 12.27 1.23 19.37
N ASN A 79 13.17 1.87 18.62
CA ASN A 79 12.85 2.81 17.53
C ASN A 79 12.86 2.16 16.13
N GLN A 80 12.95 0.83 16.05
CA GLN A 80 13.02 0.09 14.79
C GLN A 80 11.78 -0.78 14.61
N THR A 81 11.24 -0.75 13.40
CA THR A 81 10.09 -1.57 12.98
C THR A 81 10.58 -2.63 12.01
N TYR A 82 10.41 -3.90 12.39
CA TYR A 82 10.79 -5.06 11.59
C TYR A 82 9.54 -5.70 11.03
N THR A 83 9.39 -5.72 9.71
CA THR A 83 8.26 -6.35 9.02
C THR A 83 8.76 -7.51 8.18
N ASN A 84 8.22 -8.70 8.41
CA ASN A 84 8.43 -9.88 7.59
C ASN A 84 7.11 -10.30 6.97
N CYS A 85 7.07 -10.51 5.65
CA CYS A 85 5.86 -10.93 4.96
C CYS A 85 6.12 -12.19 4.13
N ASN A 86 5.18 -13.14 4.18
CA ASN A 86 5.10 -14.30 3.30
C ASN A 86 3.88 -14.22 2.39
#